data_AF-A0A7J9QH09-F1
#
_entry.id   AF-A0A7J9QH09-F1
#
_cell.length_a   1.000
_cell.length_b   1.000
_cell.length_c   1.000
_cell.angle_alpha   90.00
_cell.angle_beta   90.00
_cell.angle_gamma   90.00
#
_symmetry.space_group_name_H-M   'P 1'
#
loop_
_entity.id
_entity.type
_entity.pdbx_description
1 polymer ?
#
loop_
_entity_poly.entity_id
_entity_poly.type
_entity_poly.pdbx_seq_one_letter_code
_entity_poly.pdbx_strand_id
1 'polypeptide(L)'
;MEEEDHQLLLPLVEDENICLPLPINVVSRYWNVELPMAEAIDSAKKYSDFNGSIIIEGIELAERHGLSCKIVHSSLNELKKIIDSGIPPIVILPGIPEITQHASVITGYNEDEKTILHYIQKGNQEGEQQEGAIPQEIFDREWSEEGKLMIIISPPDILSKITLENDSKNKSNRLCFDSEKQNILQNYSEALSSLKQSIELDPNNSTALHLYATMLNQQKSPDCVSFYEQSFKINSRSYLTFNGLGNFYLKTNEFEKAENFYSKAIEINPKRSAKIYKNRAYLREKLNKNSDAKEDLKSYLKYFPKAPDRGIIEQAIREI
;
A
#
# COMPACT_ATOMS: atom_id res chain seq x y z
N MET A 1 -8.39 6.57 37.30
CA MET A 1 -8.64 6.55 35.86
C MET A 1 -8.05 5.24 35.42
N GLU A 2 -8.89 4.26 35.15
CA GLU A 2 -8.43 3.04 34.48
C GLU A 2 -7.99 3.48 33.08
N GLU A 3 -6.77 3.14 32.69
CA GLU A 3 -6.31 3.30 31.30
C GLU A 3 -7.27 2.49 30.44
N GLU A 4 -8.07 3.16 29.61
CA GLU A 4 -8.88 2.49 28.58
C GLU A 4 -7.91 2.02 27.49
N ASP A 5 -7.18 0.93 27.76
CA ASP A 5 -6.36 0.26 26.77
C ASP A 5 -7.28 -0.59 25.87
N HIS A 6 -7.42 -0.15 24.62
CA HIS A 6 -8.22 -0.84 23.60
C HIS A 6 -7.31 -1.76 22.79
N GLN A 7 -7.13 -2.99 23.27
CA GLN A 7 -6.15 -3.93 22.71
C GLN A 7 -6.75 -5.32 22.40
N LEU A 8 -6.33 -5.89 21.27
CA LEU A 8 -6.65 -7.23 20.82
C LEU A 8 -5.41 -8.13 20.93
N LEU A 9 -5.57 -9.30 21.56
CA LEU A 9 -4.54 -10.32 21.62
C LEU A 9 -4.61 -11.20 20.36
N LEU A 10 -3.51 -11.27 19.61
CA LEU A 10 -3.46 -11.99 18.33
C LEU A 10 -2.51 -13.19 18.41
N PRO A 11 -2.78 -14.27 17.66
CA PRO A 11 -1.89 -15.43 17.65
C PRO A 11 -0.55 -15.11 16.97
N LEU A 12 0.53 -15.68 17.48
CA LEU A 12 1.82 -15.68 16.79
C LEU A 12 1.79 -16.62 15.60
N VAL A 13 2.15 -16.08 14.43
CA VAL A 13 2.14 -16.81 13.15
C VAL A 13 3.46 -16.60 12.43
N GLU A 14 4.15 -17.70 12.14
CA GLU A 14 5.40 -17.70 11.36
C GLU A 14 5.19 -18.13 9.90
N ASP A 15 4.14 -18.90 9.64
CA ASP A 15 3.83 -19.42 8.32
C ASP A 15 3.26 -18.31 7.41
N GLU A 16 3.98 -17.95 6.36
CA GLU A 16 3.48 -17.04 5.33
C GLU A 16 3.99 -17.41 3.93
N ASN A 17 3.27 -16.96 2.91
CA ASN A 17 3.76 -16.93 1.54
C ASN A 17 3.11 -15.78 0.76
N ILE A 18 3.51 -15.59 -0.50
CA ILE A 18 3.00 -14.51 -1.35
C ILE A 18 1.46 -14.52 -1.51
N CYS A 19 0.81 -15.68 -1.48
CA CYS A 19 -0.64 -15.87 -1.58
C CYS A 19 -1.34 -16.10 -0.23
N LEU A 20 -0.60 -16.25 0.87
CA LEU A 20 -1.11 -16.22 2.25
C LEU A 20 -0.22 -15.28 3.07
N PRO A 21 -0.40 -13.96 2.91
CA PRO A 21 0.39 -12.97 3.61
C PRO A 21 0.14 -13.03 5.11
N LEU A 22 1.17 -12.73 5.92
CA LEU A 22 1.10 -12.80 7.38
C LEU A 22 -0.13 -12.12 7.99
N PRO A 23 -0.51 -10.87 7.63
CA PRO A 23 -1.71 -10.23 8.19
C PRO A 23 -3.00 -11.02 7.98
N ILE A 24 -3.14 -11.66 6.81
CA ILE A 24 -4.32 -12.48 6.51
C ILE A 24 -4.32 -13.74 7.38
N ASN A 25 -3.16 -14.39 7.51
CA ASN A 25 -3.04 -15.61 8.31
C ASN A 25 -3.27 -15.35 9.80
N VAL A 26 -2.70 -14.26 10.34
CA VAL A 26 -2.90 -13.82 11.73
C VAL A 26 -4.37 -13.56 12.02
N VAL A 27 -5.05 -12.76 11.19
CA VAL A 27 -6.48 -12.45 11.38
C VAL A 27 -7.35 -13.69 11.21
N SER A 28 -7.00 -14.61 10.30
CA SER A 28 -7.75 -15.86 10.14
C SER A 28 -7.64 -16.75 11.37
N ARG A 29 -6.44 -16.90 11.93
CA ARG A 29 -6.22 -17.67 13.16
C ARG A 29 -6.85 -17.01 14.38
N TYR A 30 -6.92 -15.68 14.44
CA TYR A 30 -7.67 -14.96 15.49
C TYR A 30 -9.14 -15.40 15.54
N TRP A 31 -9.75 -15.64 14.37
CA TRP A 31 -11.11 -16.19 14.26
C TRP A 31 -11.18 -17.72 14.36
N ASN A 32 -10.10 -18.38 14.80
CA ASN A 32 -9.99 -19.82 14.89
C ASN A 32 -10.22 -20.54 13.55
N VAL A 33 -9.79 -19.91 12.45
CA VAL A 33 -9.81 -20.48 11.08
C VAL A 33 -8.38 -20.75 10.63
N GLU A 34 -8.04 -22.03 10.49
CA GLU A 34 -6.74 -22.46 9.96
C GLU A 34 -6.77 -22.50 8.42
N LEU A 35 -5.96 -21.65 7.79
CA LEU A 35 -5.83 -21.63 6.33
C LEU A 35 -4.78 -22.64 5.85
N PRO A 36 -5.09 -23.52 4.89
CA PRO A 36 -4.15 -24.54 4.42
C PRO A 36 -2.95 -23.93 3.68
N MET A 37 -1.76 -24.02 4.30
CA MET A 37 -0.52 -23.53 3.69
C MET A 37 -0.21 -24.23 2.35
N ALA A 38 -0.57 -25.51 2.21
CA ALA A 38 -0.40 -26.27 0.97
C ALA A 38 -1.18 -25.66 -0.22
N GLU A 39 -2.40 -25.16 0.01
CA GLU A 39 -3.20 -24.52 -1.04
C GLU A 39 -2.61 -23.17 -1.44
N ALA A 40 -2.14 -22.41 -0.45
CA ALA A 40 -1.48 -21.14 -0.71
C ALA A 40 -0.16 -21.31 -1.49
N ILE A 41 0.64 -22.34 -1.16
CA ILE A 41 1.84 -22.72 -1.92
C ILE A 41 1.48 -23.15 -3.34
N ASP A 42 0.39 -23.89 -3.53
CA ASP A 42 -0.06 -24.29 -4.86
C ASP A 42 -0.49 -23.08 -5.70
N SER A 43 -1.25 -22.14 -5.12
CA SER A 43 -1.63 -20.90 -5.82
C SER A 43 -0.40 -20.05 -6.16
N ALA A 44 0.59 -19.97 -5.26
CA ALA A 44 1.84 -19.24 -5.46
C ALA A 44 2.62 -19.69 -6.70
N LYS A 45 2.48 -20.96 -7.15
CA LYS A 45 3.13 -21.46 -8.37
C LYS A 45 2.73 -20.70 -9.64
N LYS A 46 1.54 -20.07 -9.66
CA LYS A 46 1.07 -19.24 -10.78
C LYS A 46 1.85 -17.93 -10.91
N TYR A 47 2.63 -17.58 -9.89
CA TYR A 47 3.27 -16.27 -9.72
C TYR A 47 4.80 -16.39 -9.56
N SER A 48 5.43 -17.34 -10.24
CA SER A 48 6.83 -17.73 -10.03
C SER A 48 7.86 -16.59 -10.09
N ASP A 49 7.55 -15.51 -10.82
CA ASP A 49 8.44 -14.35 -11.01
C ASP A 49 8.10 -13.14 -10.11
N PHE A 50 7.13 -13.29 -9.20
CA PHE A 50 6.66 -12.21 -8.32
C PHE A 50 7.15 -12.39 -6.88
N ASN A 51 7.87 -11.39 -6.37
CA ASN A 51 8.51 -11.43 -5.05
C ASN A 51 7.77 -10.60 -3.97
N GLY A 52 6.45 -10.43 -4.09
CA GLY A 52 5.63 -9.62 -3.17
C GLY A 52 4.36 -10.32 -2.71
N SER A 53 3.59 -9.68 -1.83
CA SER A 53 2.29 -10.20 -1.37
C SER A 53 1.19 -9.94 -2.40
N ILE A 54 0.37 -10.97 -2.65
CA ILE A 54 -0.84 -10.93 -3.48
C ILE A 54 -2.03 -11.02 -2.52
N ILE A 55 -2.33 -9.90 -1.87
CA ILE A 55 -3.30 -9.81 -0.76
C ILE A 55 -4.65 -10.44 -1.10
N ILE A 56 -5.13 -10.27 -2.33
CA ILE A 56 -6.41 -10.82 -2.77
C ILE A 56 -6.47 -12.34 -2.81
N GLU A 57 -5.36 -13.03 -3.10
CA GLU A 57 -5.30 -14.49 -3.05
C GLU A 57 -5.49 -14.98 -1.60
N GLY A 58 -4.88 -14.26 -0.64
CA GLY A 58 -5.06 -14.53 0.79
C GLY A 58 -6.50 -14.28 1.24
N ILE A 59 -7.10 -13.17 0.81
CA ILE A 59 -8.51 -12.85 1.08
C ILE A 59 -9.42 -13.95 0.52
N GLU A 60 -9.24 -14.32 -0.75
CA GLU A 60 -10.04 -15.36 -1.41
C GLU A 60 -9.86 -16.73 -0.74
N LEU A 61 -8.65 -17.05 -0.25
CA LEU A 61 -8.40 -18.26 0.53
C LEU A 61 -9.15 -18.23 1.86
N ALA A 62 -9.13 -17.11 2.59
CA ALA A 62 -9.88 -16.92 3.82
C ALA A 62 -11.40 -17.08 3.59
N GLU A 63 -11.92 -16.51 2.50
CA GLU A 63 -13.33 -16.61 2.13
C GLU A 63 -13.76 -18.05 1.79
N ARG A 64 -12.90 -18.82 1.10
CA ARG A 64 -13.14 -20.25 0.86
C ARG A 64 -13.25 -21.06 2.15
N HIS A 65 -12.64 -20.58 3.24
CA HIS A 65 -12.61 -21.23 4.55
C HIS A 65 -13.57 -20.60 5.57
N GLY A 66 -14.61 -19.91 5.10
CA GLY A 66 -15.75 -19.50 5.93
C GLY A 66 -15.65 -18.10 6.54
N LEU A 67 -14.64 -17.32 6.17
CA LEU A 67 -14.57 -15.90 6.51
C LEU A 67 -15.23 -15.03 5.43
N SER A 68 -15.39 -13.75 5.72
CA SER A 68 -15.85 -12.74 4.76
C SER A 68 -14.98 -11.50 4.86
N CYS A 69 -14.90 -10.75 3.75
CA CYS A 69 -14.03 -9.59 3.65
C CYS A 69 -14.77 -8.31 3.24
N LYS A 70 -14.44 -7.20 3.90
CA LYS A 70 -14.77 -5.83 3.47
C LYS A 70 -13.48 -5.03 3.26
N ILE A 71 -13.40 -4.34 2.14
CA ILE A 71 -12.28 -3.48 1.76
C ILE A 71 -12.82 -2.06 1.59
N VAL A 72 -12.43 -1.14 2.46
CA VAL A 72 -13.00 0.21 2.50
C VAL A 72 -11.92 1.30 2.63
N HIS A 73 -12.20 2.46 2.04
CA HIS A 73 -11.53 3.69 2.43
C HIS A 73 -12.24 4.24 3.66
N SER A 74 -11.48 4.49 4.73
CA SER A 74 -12.05 4.71 6.06
C SER A 74 -11.46 5.94 6.75
N SER A 75 -11.74 6.07 8.04
CA SER A 75 -11.25 7.12 8.92
C SER A 75 -10.66 6.52 10.18
N LEU A 76 -9.89 7.32 10.92
CA LEU A 76 -9.36 6.91 12.21
C LEU A 76 -10.49 6.55 13.21
N ASN A 77 -11.61 7.27 13.15
CA ASN A 77 -12.76 7.01 14.01
C ASN A 77 -13.42 5.66 13.69
N GLU A 78 -13.57 5.32 12.41
CA GLU A 78 -14.08 4.01 12.01
C GLU A 78 -13.09 2.89 12.36
N LEU A 79 -11.79 3.11 12.18
CA LEU A 79 -10.75 2.16 12.60
C LEU A 79 -10.88 1.81 14.09
N LYS A 80 -10.98 2.83 14.96
CA LYS A 80 -11.17 2.66 16.41
C LYS A 80 -12.44 1.87 16.74
N LYS A 81 -13.57 2.21 16.11
CA LYS A 81 -14.83 1.46 16.29
C LYS A 81 -14.72 -0.03 15.91
N ILE A 82 -13.93 -0.35 14.89
CA ILE A 82 -13.71 -1.74 14.48
C ILE A 82 -12.88 -2.49 15.51
N ILE A 83 -11.83 -1.85 16.04
CA ILE A 83 -11.02 -2.38 17.14
C ILE A 83 -11.88 -2.61 18.38
N ASP A 84 -12.69 -1.62 18.78
CA ASP A 84 -13.60 -1.69 19.93
C ASP A 84 -14.64 -2.81 19.79
N SER A 85 -14.96 -3.20 18.55
CA SER A 85 -15.86 -4.30 18.24
C SER A 85 -15.17 -5.68 18.32
N GLY A 86 -13.90 -5.74 18.74
CA GLY A 86 -13.14 -6.98 18.86
C GLY A 86 -12.62 -7.51 17.52
N ILE A 87 -12.50 -6.67 16.50
CA ILE A 87 -12.13 -7.09 15.15
C ILE A 87 -10.78 -6.48 14.79
N PRO A 88 -9.75 -7.27 14.49
CA PRO A 88 -8.44 -6.74 14.11
C PRO A 88 -8.45 -6.28 12.64
N PRO A 89 -8.41 -4.96 12.36
CA PRO A 89 -8.37 -4.49 10.99
C PRO A 89 -6.96 -4.58 10.42
N ILE A 90 -6.88 -4.84 9.11
CA ILE A 90 -5.64 -4.79 8.36
C ILE A 90 -5.61 -3.46 7.61
N VAL A 91 -4.52 -2.70 7.73
CA VAL A 91 -4.34 -1.43 7.03
C VAL A 91 -3.14 -1.49 6.10
N ILE A 92 -3.18 -0.72 5.02
CA ILE A 92 -2.03 -0.57 4.13
C ILE A 92 -1.25 0.67 4.55
N LEU A 93 0.03 0.49 4.90
CA LEU A 93 0.92 1.57 5.28
C LEU A 93 2.11 1.66 4.32
N PRO A 94 2.65 2.88 4.09
CA PRO A 94 3.92 3.07 3.41
C PRO A 94 5.04 2.28 4.10
N GLY A 95 5.34 1.08 3.58
CA GLY A 95 6.36 0.21 4.13
C GLY A 95 7.72 0.90 4.26
N ILE A 96 8.37 0.70 5.41
CA ILE A 96 9.76 1.09 5.62
C ILE A 96 10.62 0.19 4.71
N PRO A 97 11.48 0.74 3.82
CA PRO A 97 12.30 -0.08 2.94
C PRO A 97 13.18 -1.08 3.70
N GLU A 98 13.34 -2.27 3.11
CA GLU A 98 14.21 -3.39 3.52
C GLU A 98 13.66 -4.37 4.57
N ILE A 99 12.48 -4.16 5.19
CA ILE A 99 12.01 -5.05 6.29
C ILE A 99 10.50 -5.44 6.30
N THR A 100 9.53 -4.75 5.68
CA THR A 100 8.10 -5.06 5.96
C THR A 100 7.14 -5.05 4.76
N GLN A 101 6.21 -6.02 4.77
CA GLN A 101 4.99 -6.06 3.97
C GLN A 101 4.19 -4.76 4.09
N HIS A 102 3.51 -4.38 3.01
CA HIS A 102 2.68 -3.16 2.92
C HIS A 102 1.41 -3.21 3.77
N ALA A 103 1.06 -4.36 4.33
CA ALA A 103 -0.13 -4.56 5.14
C ALA A 103 0.24 -4.82 6.61
N SER A 104 -0.42 -4.15 7.54
CA SER A 104 -0.23 -4.31 8.99
C SER A 104 -1.55 -4.60 9.68
N VAL A 105 -1.55 -5.50 10.67
CA VAL A 105 -2.71 -5.75 11.53
C VAL A 105 -2.66 -4.76 12.69
N ILE A 106 -3.72 -3.98 12.88
CA ILE A 106 -3.83 -3.07 14.01
C ILE A 106 -4.41 -3.86 15.19
N THR A 107 -3.69 -3.84 16.30
CA THR A 107 -4.08 -4.55 17.53
C THR A 107 -4.82 -3.64 18.48
N GLY A 108 -4.64 -2.32 18.39
CA GLY A 108 -5.22 -1.42 19.36
C GLY A 108 -4.89 0.05 19.18
N TYR A 109 -5.27 0.84 20.17
CA TYR A 109 -4.87 2.24 20.31
C TYR A 109 -4.88 2.66 21.77
N ASN A 110 -4.11 3.70 22.10
CA ASN A 110 -4.14 4.36 23.39
C ASN A 110 -4.47 5.85 23.18
N GLU A 111 -5.58 6.32 23.76
CA GLU A 111 -6.06 7.70 23.58
C GLU A 111 -5.20 8.72 24.32
N ASP A 112 -4.71 8.37 25.51
CA ASP A 112 -3.92 9.27 26.35
C ASP A 112 -2.54 9.52 25.74
N GLU A 113 -1.89 8.46 25.26
CA GLU A 113 -0.59 8.51 24.57
C GLU A 113 -0.71 8.94 23.11
N LYS A 114 -1.93 8.92 22.55
CA LYS A 114 -2.20 9.16 21.13
C LYS A 114 -1.38 8.24 20.23
N THR A 115 -1.46 6.93 20.48
CA THR A 115 -0.73 5.90 19.74
C THR A 115 -1.69 4.89 19.12
N ILE A 116 -1.29 4.34 17.96
CA ILE A 116 -1.93 3.19 17.31
C ILE A 116 -0.99 2.00 17.48
N LEU A 117 -1.53 0.90 17.99
CA LEU A 117 -0.81 -0.34 18.26
C LEU A 117 -0.96 -1.27 17.06
N HIS A 118 0.14 -1.87 16.63
CA HIS A 118 0.13 -2.83 15.54
C HIS A 118 0.92 -4.09 15.86
N TYR A 119 0.52 -5.16 15.19
CA TYR A 119 1.10 -6.49 15.34
C TYR A 119 2.57 -6.50 14.88
N ILE A 120 3.45 -7.05 15.71
CA ILE A 120 4.83 -7.40 15.36
C ILE A 120 5.00 -8.92 15.46
N GLN A 121 5.45 -9.53 14.36
CA GLN A 121 5.62 -10.99 14.24
C GLN A 121 6.67 -11.55 15.21
N LYS A 122 7.75 -10.80 15.44
CA LYS A 122 8.85 -11.23 16.31
C LYS A 122 8.43 -11.02 17.76
N GLY A 123 8.20 -12.12 18.47
CA GLY A 123 8.08 -12.08 19.92
C GLY A 123 9.39 -11.65 20.59
N ASN A 124 9.34 -11.37 21.89
CA ASN A 124 10.54 -11.16 22.70
C ASN A 124 11.34 -12.47 22.85
N GLN A 125 12.48 -12.45 23.56
CA GLN A 125 13.33 -13.64 23.76
C GLN A 125 12.60 -14.80 24.48
N GLU A 126 11.43 -14.53 25.07
CA GLU A 126 10.59 -15.49 25.80
C GLU A 126 9.38 -15.98 24.97
N GLY A 127 9.25 -15.50 23.73
CA GLY A 127 8.16 -15.88 22.83
C GLY A 127 6.84 -15.13 23.07
N GLU A 128 6.85 -14.04 23.84
CA GLU A 128 5.68 -13.18 24.03
C GLU A 128 5.52 -12.22 22.86
N GLN A 129 4.28 -11.95 22.44
CA GLN A 129 3.97 -11.01 21.35
C GLN A 129 4.57 -9.63 21.65
N GLN A 130 5.32 -9.08 20.69
CA GLN A 130 5.69 -7.67 20.73
C GLN A 130 4.65 -6.84 20.00
N GLU A 131 4.45 -5.63 20.48
CA GLU A 131 3.60 -4.64 19.85
C GLU A 131 4.41 -3.44 19.40
N GLY A 132 4.09 -2.95 18.22
CA GLY A 132 4.62 -1.69 17.72
C GLY A 132 3.64 -0.58 18.05
N ALA A 133 4.15 0.54 18.56
CA ALA A 133 3.37 1.75 18.75
C ALA A 133 3.76 2.79 17.69
N ILE A 134 2.76 3.31 16.97
CA ILE A 134 2.93 4.39 16.00
C ILE A 134 2.19 5.61 16.55
N PRO A 135 2.83 6.79 16.68
CA PRO A 135 2.12 8.01 17.02
C PRO A 135 0.95 8.25 16.05
N GLN A 136 -0.24 8.53 16.58
CA GLN A 136 -1.49 8.61 15.83
C GLN A 136 -1.42 9.59 14.66
N GLU A 137 -0.75 10.74 14.85
CA GLU A 137 -0.56 11.72 13.78
C GLU A 137 0.32 11.19 12.64
N ILE A 138 1.34 10.38 12.95
CA ILE A 138 2.21 9.75 11.96
C ILE A 138 1.42 8.66 11.22
N PHE A 139 0.69 7.83 11.97
CA PHE A 139 -0.17 6.79 11.42
C PHE A 139 -1.20 7.37 10.44
N ASP A 140 -1.99 8.35 10.86
CA ASP A 140 -3.05 8.92 10.02
C ASP A 140 -2.48 9.59 8.77
N ARG A 141 -1.33 10.28 8.93
CA ARG A 141 -0.61 10.90 7.82
C ARG A 141 -0.14 9.87 6.79
N GLU A 142 0.48 8.78 7.23
CA GLU A 142 1.00 7.74 6.37
C GLU A 142 -0.11 6.89 5.73
N TRP A 143 -1.12 6.52 6.51
CA TRP A 143 -2.29 5.79 6.03
C TRP A 143 -3.09 6.60 5.00
N SER A 144 -3.15 7.93 5.14
CA SER A 144 -3.80 8.79 4.15
C SER A 144 -3.09 8.81 2.79
N GLU A 145 -1.78 8.52 2.72
CA GLU A 145 -1.09 8.37 1.43
C GLU A 145 -1.68 7.21 0.61
N GLU A 146 -2.17 6.18 1.30
CA GLU A 146 -2.84 4.99 0.76
C GLU A 146 -4.37 5.14 0.73
N GLY A 147 -4.88 6.37 0.87
CA GLY A 147 -6.32 6.65 0.85
C GLY A 147 -7.06 6.09 2.08
N LYS A 148 -6.36 5.80 3.17
CA LYS A 148 -6.92 5.19 4.39
C LYS A 148 -7.61 3.84 4.12
N LEU A 149 -6.97 3.02 3.29
CA LEU A 149 -7.48 1.70 2.94
C LEU A 149 -7.43 0.74 4.15
N MET A 150 -8.58 0.17 4.50
CA MET A 150 -8.79 -0.80 5.57
C MET A 150 -9.38 -2.08 4.99
N ILE A 151 -8.88 -3.22 5.45
CA ILE A 151 -9.38 -4.55 5.12
C ILE A 151 -9.86 -5.18 6.42
N ILE A 152 -11.11 -5.64 6.43
CA ILE A 152 -11.74 -6.29 7.57
C ILE A 152 -12.06 -7.72 7.16
N ILE A 153 -11.51 -8.68 7.88
CA ILE A 153 -11.80 -10.11 7.70
C ILE A 153 -12.40 -10.63 9.00
N SER A 154 -13.59 -11.23 8.91
CA SER A 154 -14.27 -11.82 10.07
C SER A 154 -15.33 -12.84 9.64
N PRO A 155 -15.88 -13.64 10.56
CA PRO A 155 -17.07 -14.44 10.32
C PRO A 155 -18.23 -13.62 9.72
N PRO A 156 -19.00 -14.18 8.76
CA PRO A 156 -20.06 -13.44 8.06
C PRO A 156 -21.12 -12.81 8.98
N ASP A 157 -21.46 -13.47 10.09
CA ASP A 157 -22.44 -13.02 11.07
C ASP A 157 -21.93 -11.86 11.95
N ILE A 158 -20.62 -11.71 12.08
CA ILE A 158 -19.97 -10.55 12.69
C ILE A 158 -19.91 -9.41 11.67
N LEU A 159 -19.38 -9.68 10.47
CA LEU A 159 -19.18 -8.68 9.42
C LEU A 159 -20.48 -8.00 8.97
N SER A 160 -21.60 -8.74 8.95
CA SER A 160 -22.92 -8.24 8.59
C SER A 160 -23.52 -7.26 9.60
N LYS A 161 -23.02 -7.24 10.85
CA LYS A 161 -23.45 -6.29 11.89
C LYS A 161 -22.69 -4.96 11.80
N ILE A 162 -21.61 -4.91 11.02
CA ILE A 162 -20.78 -3.72 10.87
C ILE A 162 -21.34 -2.84 9.76
N THR A 163 -21.72 -1.61 10.12
CA THR A 163 -22.10 -0.56 9.18
C THR A 163 -20.95 0.43 9.06
N LEU A 164 -20.41 0.57 7.84
CA LEU A 164 -19.33 1.50 7.51
C LEU A 164 -19.86 2.59 6.57
N GLU A 165 -19.32 3.79 6.66
CA GLU A 165 -19.76 4.95 5.86
C GLU A 165 -19.59 4.70 4.35
N ASN A 166 -18.58 3.91 3.99
CA ASN A 166 -18.21 3.61 2.60
C ASN A 166 -18.47 2.14 2.20
N ASP A 167 -19.39 1.45 2.87
CA ASP A 167 -19.63 0.01 2.64
C ASP A 167 -20.04 -0.32 1.19
N SER A 168 -20.80 0.58 0.56
CA SER A 168 -21.21 0.46 -0.85
C SER A 168 -20.04 0.45 -1.83
N LYS A 169 -18.87 0.92 -1.42
CA LYS A 169 -17.65 1.00 -2.24
C LYS A 169 -16.78 -0.25 -2.13
N ASN A 170 -17.12 -1.22 -1.28
CA ASN A 170 -16.37 -2.46 -1.09
C ASN A 170 -16.04 -3.16 -2.42
N LYS A 171 -17.04 -3.28 -3.30
CA LYS A 171 -16.87 -3.92 -4.60
C LYS A 171 -15.89 -3.15 -5.50
N SER A 172 -15.93 -1.81 -5.50
CA SER A 172 -15.00 -0.98 -6.26
C SER A 172 -13.55 -1.17 -5.77
N ASN A 173 -13.33 -1.18 -4.45
CA ASN A 173 -12.01 -1.42 -3.87
C ASN A 173 -11.49 -2.82 -4.16
N ARG A 174 -12.34 -3.85 -4.04
CA ARG A 174 -11.97 -5.22 -4.37
C ARG A 174 -11.49 -5.38 -5.82
N LEU A 175 -12.17 -4.73 -6.76
CA LEU A 175 -11.78 -4.74 -8.17
C LEU A 175 -10.39 -4.13 -8.42
N CYS A 176 -9.89 -3.24 -7.55
CA CYS A 176 -8.52 -2.74 -7.62
C CYS A 176 -7.52 -3.88 -7.36
N PHE A 177 -7.73 -4.64 -6.28
CA PHE A 177 -6.90 -5.78 -5.94
C PHE A 177 -6.99 -6.91 -6.98
N ASP A 178 -8.18 -7.17 -7.52
CA ASP A 178 -8.36 -8.12 -8.63
C ASP A 178 -7.58 -7.67 -9.86
N SER A 179 -7.61 -6.37 -10.18
CA SER A 179 -6.85 -5.81 -11.30
C SER A 179 -5.34 -5.99 -11.11
N GLU A 180 -4.82 -5.73 -9.91
CA GLU A 180 -3.40 -5.94 -9.61
C GLU A 180 -3.00 -7.41 -9.78
N LYS A 181 -3.83 -8.35 -9.28
CA LYS A 181 -3.63 -9.79 -9.52
C LYS A 181 -3.58 -10.11 -11.01
N GLN A 182 -4.55 -9.63 -11.79
CA GLN A 182 -4.58 -9.87 -13.25
C GLN A 182 -3.37 -9.24 -13.96
N ASN A 183 -2.93 -8.07 -13.50
CA ASN A 183 -1.74 -7.40 -14.05
C ASN A 183 -0.46 -8.19 -13.77
N ILE A 184 -0.32 -8.81 -12.59
CA ILE A 184 0.80 -9.74 -12.29
C ILE A 184 0.76 -10.96 -13.22
N LEU A 185 -0.43 -11.49 -13.49
CA LEU A 185 -0.65 -12.59 -14.45
C LEU A 185 -0.51 -12.17 -15.92
N GLN A 186 -0.19 -10.89 -16.20
CA GLN A 186 -0.09 -10.32 -17.55
C GLN A 186 -1.42 -10.32 -18.34
N ASN A 187 -2.55 -10.48 -17.64
CA ASN A 187 -3.90 -10.39 -18.20
C ASN A 187 -4.36 -8.93 -18.23
N TYR A 188 -3.71 -8.11 -19.06
CA TYR A 188 -3.88 -6.66 -19.06
C TYR A 188 -5.31 -6.22 -19.44
N SER A 189 -6.00 -6.97 -20.29
CA SER A 189 -7.39 -6.69 -20.68
C SER A 189 -8.36 -6.81 -19.49
N GLU A 190 -8.21 -7.87 -18.71
CA GLU A 190 -9.01 -8.19 -17.54
C GLU A 190 -8.72 -7.20 -16.40
N ALA A 191 -7.45 -6.83 -16.22
CA ALA A 191 -7.03 -5.80 -15.28
C ALA A 191 -7.66 -4.44 -15.61
N LEU A 192 -7.61 -4.01 -16.88
CA LEU A 192 -8.26 -2.77 -17.32
C LEU A 192 -9.78 -2.80 -17.18
N SER A 193 -10.41 -3.93 -17.53
CA SER A 193 -11.85 -4.13 -17.40
C SER A 193 -12.30 -3.99 -15.95
N SER A 194 -11.56 -4.63 -15.02
CA SER A 194 -11.84 -4.57 -13.59
C SER A 194 -11.73 -3.14 -13.05
N LEU A 195 -10.71 -2.38 -13.47
CA LEU A 195 -10.54 -0.98 -13.06
C LEU A 195 -11.61 -0.06 -13.65
N LYS A 196 -12.01 -0.30 -14.90
CA LYS A 196 -13.11 0.47 -15.50
C LYS A 196 -14.41 0.23 -14.73
N GLN A 197 -14.73 -1.02 -14.41
CA GLN A 197 -15.88 -1.35 -13.58
C GLN A 197 -15.77 -0.75 -12.17
N SER A 198 -14.56 -0.73 -11.59
CA SER A 198 -14.29 -0.12 -10.29
C SER A 198 -14.63 1.38 -10.29
N ILE A 199 -14.21 2.10 -11.33
CA ILE A 199 -14.50 3.54 -11.53
C ILE A 199 -15.99 3.78 -11.82
N GLU A 200 -16.65 2.89 -12.55
CA GLU A 200 -18.11 2.98 -12.78
C GLU A 200 -18.92 2.81 -11.48
N LEU A 201 -18.45 1.95 -10.57
CA LEU A 201 -19.07 1.74 -9.26
C LEU A 201 -18.78 2.85 -8.25
N ASP A 202 -17.56 3.39 -8.27
CA ASP A 202 -17.17 4.55 -7.45
C ASP A 202 -16.24 5.48 -8.25
N PRO A 203 -16.80 6.53 -8.86
CA PRO A 203 -16.01 7.53 -9.60
C PRO A 203 -15.01 8.29 -8.72
N ASN A 204 -15.17 8.23 -7.39
CA ASN A 204 -14.27 8.86 -6.43
C ASN A 204 -13.25 7.89 -5.83
N ASN A 205 -13.09 6.69 -6.39
CA ASN A 205 -12.05 5.76 -5.96
C ASN A 205 -10.68 6.20 -6.50
N SER A 206 -9.90 6.94 -5.69
CA SER A 206 -8.58 7.42 -6.08
C SER A 206 -7.61 6.29 -6.44
N THR A 207 -7.73 5.13 -5.80
CA THR A 207 -6.89 3.96 -6.09
C THR A 207 -7.21 3.40 -7.46
N ALA A 208 -8.49 3.22 -7.79
CA ALA A 208 -8.93 2.74 -9.10
C ALA A 208 -8.49 3.69 -10.22
N LEU A 209 -8.69 5.00 -10.03
CA LEU A 209 -8.28 6.05 -10.97
C LEU A 209 -6.76 6.03 -11.19
N HIS A 210 -5.98 5.91 -10.11
CA HIS A 210 -4.51 5.82 -10.17
C HIS A 210 -4.05 4.57 -10.94
N LEU A 211 -4.58 3.40 -10.61
CA LEU A 211 -4.20 2.14 -11.24
C LEU A 211 -4.58 2.14 -12.72
N TYR A 212 -5.77 2.65 -13.07
CA TYR A 212 -6.20 2.75 -14.47
C TYR A 212 -5.29 3.67 -15.27
N ALA A 213 -4.97 4.85 -14.71
CA ALA A 213 -4.01 5.77 -15.30
C ALA A 213 -2.61 5.15 -15.45
N THR A 214 -2.20 4.29 -14.51
CA THR A 214 -0.92 3.57 -14.59
C THR A 214 -0.86 2.63 -15.77
N MET A 215 -1.93 1.85 -15.99
CA MET A 215 -2.02 0.97 -17.16
C MET A 215 -2.05 1.75 -18.48
N LEU A 216 -2.78 2.87 -18.54
CA LEU A 216 -2.78 3.76 -19.71
C LEU A 216 -1.41 4.38 -19.97
N ASN A 217 -0.69 4.78 -18.92
CA ASN A 217 0.67 5.33 -19.02
C ASN A 217 1.66 4.27 -19.54
N GLN A 218 1.53 3.00 -19.16
CA GLN A 218 2.34 1.92 -19.72
C GLN A 218 2.13 1.78 -21.24
N GLN A 219 0.91 2.03 -21.71
CA GLN A 219 0.56 2.07 -23.14
C GLN A 219 0.90 3.41 -23.82
N LYS A 220 1.54 4.35 -23.09
CA LYS A 220 1.82 5.72 -23.54
C LYS A 220 0.57 6.49 -23.97
N SER A 221 -0.61 6.13 -23.45
CA SER A 221 -1.84 6.87 -23.75
C SER A 221 -1.86 8.20 -22.98
N PRO A 222 -2.08 9.35 -23.64
CA PRO A 222 -2.20 10.64 -22.98
C PRO A 222 -3.44 10.76 -22.08
N ASP A 223 -4.44 9.89 -22.27
CA ASP A 223 -5.65 9.86 -21.45
C ASP A 223 -5.33 9.59 -19.97
N CYS A 224 -4.19 8.96 -19.67
CA CYS A 224 -3.75 8.70 -18.29
C CYS A 224 -3.68 9.98 -17.46
N VAL A 225 -3.36 11.13 -18.06
CA VAL A 225 -3.21 12.41 -17.36
C VAL A 225 -4.53 12.79 -16.69
N SER A 226 -5.66 12.70 -17.41
CA SER A 226 -6.98 13.03 -16.87
C SER A 226 -7.35 12.16 -15.65
N PHE A 227 -7.05 10.86 -15.71
CA PHE A 227 -7.34 9.94 -14.60
C PHE A 227 -6.42 10.15 -13.40
N TYR A 228 -5.13 10.42 -13.62
CA TYR A 228 -4.24 10.83 -12.54
C TYR A 228 -4.67 12.16 -11.90
N GLU A 229 -5.12 13.13 -12.72
CA GLU A 229 -5.64 14.41 -12.22
C GLU A 229 -6.89 14.26 -11.37
N GLN A 230 -7.80 13.37 -11.76
CA GLN A 230 -8.94 13.02 -10.93
C GLN A 230 -8.48 12.35 -9.62
N SER A 231 -7.55 11.39 -9.70
CA SER A 231 -7.01 10.70 -8.52
C SER A 231 -6.40 11.66 -7.50
N PHE A 232 -5.50 12.57 -7.90
CA PHE A 232 -4.87 13.47 -6.92
C PHE A 232 -5.80 14.58 -6.41
N LYS A 233 -6.88 14.90 -7.13
CA LYS A 233 -7.93 15.81 -6.62
C LYS A 233 -8.68 15.18 -5.46
N ILE A 234 -8.85 13.86 -5.47
CA ILE A 234 -9.48 13.09 -4.39
C ILE A 234 -8.48 12.81 -3.27
N ASN A 235 -7.30 12.29 -3.61
CA ASN A 235 -6.21 12.02 -2.68
C ASN A 235 -4.93 12.79 -3.07
N SER A 236 -4.79 14.00 -2.53
CA SER A 236 -3.63 14.86 -2.74
C SER A 236 -2.37 14.40 -2.01
N ARG A 237 -2.44 13.32 -1.21
CA ARG A 237 -1.31 12.71 -0.49
C ARG A 237 -0.80 11.43 -1.14
N SER A 238 -1.35 11.02 -2.29
CA SER A 238 -0.85 9.85 -3.02
C SER A 238 0.44 10.16 -3.79
N TYR A 239 1.61 9.86 -3.21
CA TYR A 239 2.88 10.04 -3.91
C TYR A 239 2.98 9.20 -5.20
N LEU A 240 2.34 8.01 -5.23
CA LEU A 240 2.29 7.14 -6.40
C LEU A 240 1.60 7.82 -7.58
N THR A 241 0.53 8.57 -7.32
CA THR A 241 -0.19 9.31 -8.37
C THR A 241 0.70 10.38 -9.00
N PHE A 242 1.42 11.15 -8.18
CA PHE A 242 2.36 12.15 -8.69
C PHE A 242 3.58 11.53 -9.37
N ASN A 243 4.10 10.40 -8.86
CA ASN A 243 5.14 9.63 -9.52
C ASN A 243 4.69 9.13 -10.90
N GLY A 244 3.45 8.64 -11.01
CA GLY A 244 2.83 8.20 -12.27
C GLY A 244 2.80 9.32 -13.32
N LEU A 245 2.35 10.52 -12.93
CA LEU A 245 2.39 11.70 -13.80
C LEU A 245 3.83 12.08 -14.18
N GLY A 246 4.75 12.12 -13.22
CA GLY A 246 6.15 12.40 -13.48
C GLY A 246 6.76 11.42 -14.49
N ASN A 247 6.45 10.13 -14.36
CA ASN A 247 6.87 9.09 -15.29
C ASN A 247 6.26 9.26 -16.69
N PHE A 248 4.99 9.67 -16.79
CA PHE A 248 4.36 9.94 -18.08
C PHE A 248 5.09 11.09 -18.79
N TYR A 249 5.25 12.22 -18.11
CA TYR A 249 5.92 13.39 -18.68
C TYR A 249 7.40 13.17 -18.98
N LEU A 250 8.08 12.33 -18.18
CA LEU A 250 9.44 11.91 -18.49
C LEU A 250 9.49 11.13 -19.81
N LYS A 251 8.56 10.19 -20.03
CA LYS A 251 8.49 9.40 -21.28
C LYS A 251 8.11 10.24 -22.50
N THR A 252 7.37 11.34 -22.31
CA THR A 252 7.00 12.28 -23.39
C THR A 252 8.00 13.44 -23.54
N ASN A 253 9.12 13.42 -22.82
CA ASN A 253 10.17 14.45 -22.81
C ASN A 253 9.69 15.85 -22.36
N GLU A 254 8.60 15.93 -21.59
CA GLU A 254 8.12 17.18 -20.98
C GLU A 254 8.79 17.37 -19.61
N PHE A 255 10.11 17.61 -19.64
CA PHE A 255 10.97 17.52 -18.46
C PHE A 255 10.58 18.49 -17.32
N GLU A 256 10.14 19.71 -17.62
CA GLU A 256 9.71 20.67 -16.59
C GLU A 256 8.45 20.21 -15.86
N LYS A 257 7.49 19.58 -16.58
CA LYS A 257 6.30 19.00 -15.97
C LYS A 257 6.67 17.78 -15.12
N ALA A 258 7.53 16.92 -15.64
CA ALA A 258 8.04 15.76 -14.92
C ALA A 258 8.73 16.18 -13.61
N GLU A 259 9.56 17.23 -13.64
CA GLU A 259 10.22 17.78 -12.45
C GLU A 259 9.22 18.23 -11.39
N ASN A 260 8.18 18.97 -11.80
CA ASN A 260 7.14 19.45 -10.89
C ASN A 260 6.43 18.29 -10.19
N PHE A 261 5.98 17.30 -10.95
CA PHE A 261 5.25 16.16 -10.39
C PHE A 261 6.14 15.24 -9.53
N TYR A 262 7.38 14.99 -9.92
CA TYR A 262 8.33 14.29 -9.07
C TYR A 262 8.65 15.05 -7.79
N SER A 263 8.74 16.38 -7.84
CA SER A 263 8.97 17.19 -6.65
C SER A 263 7.81 17.10 -5.66
N LYS A 264 6.56 17.12 -6.14
CA LYS A 264 5.38 16.88 -5.29
C LYS A 264 5.38 15.49 -4.66
N ALA A 265 5.72 14.44 -5.42
CA ALA A 265 5.82 13.08 -4.88
C ALA A 265 6.88 12.99 -3.76
N ILE A 266 8.02 13.65 -3.95
CA ILE A 266 9.11 13.70 -2.96
C ILE A 266 8.69 14.50 -1.72
N GLU A 267 7.98 15.62 -1.88
CA GLU A 267 7.50 16.45 -0.77
C GLU A 267 6.54 15.69 0.16
N ILE A 268 5.66 14.86 -0.41
CA ILE A 268 4.71 14.05 0.36
C ILE A 268 5.44 13.08 1.29
N ASN A 269 6.38 12.30 0.75
CA ASN A 269 7.13 11.32 1.52
C ASN A 269 8.54 11.11 0.95
N PRO A 270 9.55 11.87 1.42
CA PRO A 270 10.89 11.83 0.85
C PRO A 270 11.57 10.45 0.92
N LYS A 271 11.30 9.70 2.00
CA LYS A 271 11.88 8.39 2.24
C LYS A 271 11.29 7.34 1.29
N ARG A 272 9.97 7.32 1.15
CA ARG A 272 9.26 6.37 0.28
C ARG A 272 9.46 6.68 -1.20
N SER A 273 9.47 7.96 -1.54
CA SER A 273 9.74 8.48 -2.88
C SER A 273 11.22 8.46 -3.25
N ALA A 274 12.10 7.87 -2.44
CA ALA A 274 13.54 8.02 -2.64
C ALA A 274 14.04 7.52 -4.01
N LYS A 275 13.39 6.51 -4.61
CA LYS A 275 13.74 6.06 -5.98
C LYS A 275 13.50 7.14 -7.04
N ILE A 276 12.58 8.08 -6.79
CA ILE A 276 12.23 9.17 -7.70
C ILE A 276 13.39 10.17 -7.86
N TYR A 277 14.26 10.32 -6.84
CA TYR A 277 15.43 11.19 -6.94
C TYR A 277 16.30 10.88 -8.16
N LYS A 278 16.48 9.60 -8.52
CA LYS A 278 17.23 9.24 -9.73
C LYS A 278 16.57 9.72 -11.03
N ASN A 279 15.25 9.58 -11.12
CA ASN A 279 14.50 10.04 -12.30
C ASN A 279 14.52 11.57 -12.41
N ARG A 280 14.42 12.26 -11.27
CA ARG A 280 14.52 13.73 -11.22
C ARG A 280 15.93 14.25 -11.48
N ALA A 281 16.97 13.53 -11.05
CA ALA A 281 18.35 13.84 -11.42
C ALA A 281 18.56 13.74 -12.94
N TYR A 282 18.12 12.64 -13.55
CA TYR A 282 18.24 12.43 -14.99
C TYR A 282 17.59 13.56 -15.81
N LEU A 283 16.35 13.95 -15.49
CA LEU A 283 15.71 15.06 -16.21
C LEU A 283 16.37 16.40 -15.92
N ARG A 284 16.93 16.61 -14.71
CA ARG A 284 17.61 17.86 -14.36
C ARG A 284 18.89 18.04 -15.17
N GLU A 285 19.62 16.96 -15.42
CA GLU A 285 20.73 16.99 -16.39
C GLU A 285 20.25 17.37 -17.80
N LYS A 286 19.12 16.83 -18.27
CA LYS A 286 18.52 17.23 -19.57
C LYS A 286 18.14 18.71 -19.62
N LEU A 287 17.79 19.30 -18.47
CA LEU A 287 17.50 20.72 -18.32
C LEU A 287 18.75 21.57 -18.02
N ASN A 288 19.95 21.00 -18.04
CA ASN A 288 21.22 21.64 -17.65
C ASN A 288 21.26 22.15 -16.19
N LYS A 289 20.45 21.58 -15.31
CA LYS A 289 20.39 21.85 -13.86
C LYS A 289 21.32 20.90 -13.09
N ASN A 290 22.60 20.91 -13.43
CA ASN A 290 23.60 19.94 -12.94
C ASN A 290 23.76 19.94 -11.41
N SER A 291 23.73 21.12 -10.77
CA SER A 291 23.81 21.22 -9.30
C SER A 291 22.64 20.49 -8.62
N ASP A 292 21.42 20.72 -9.09
CA ASP A 292 20.21 20.11 -8.55
C ASP A 292 20.17 18.59 -8.80
N ALA A 293 20.67 18.14 -9.95
CA ALA A 293 20.80 16.72 -10.27
C ALA A 293 21.75 16.00 -9.30
N LYS A 294 22.89 16.63 -9.00
CA LYS A 294 23.88 16.12 -8.03
C LYS A 294 23.29 16.01 -6.62
N GLU A 295 22.48 16.98 -6.21
CA GLU A 295 21.77 16.94 -4.92
C GLU A 295 20.75 15.81 -4.86
N ASP A 296 20.03 15.55 -5.94
CA ASP A 296 19.10 14.42 -6.04
C ASP A 296 19.84 13.07 -5.93
N LEU A 297 20.95 12.89 -6.65
CA LEU A 297 21.74 11.66 -6.55
C LEU A 297 22.31 11.43 -5.14
N LYS A 298 22.75 12.51 -4.46
CA LYS A 298 23.14 12.43 -3.04
C LYS A 298 21.97 12.03 -2.15
N SER A 299 20.78 12.58 -2.39
CA SER A 299 19.56 12.25 -1.65
C SER A 299 19.15 10.80 -1.86
N TYR A 300 19.27 10.28 -3.08
CA TYR A 300 19.07 8.85 -3.37
C TYR A 300 20.01 7.97 -2.53
N LEU A 301 21.32 8.27 -2.54
CA LEU A 301 22.31 7.50 -1.77
C LEU A 301 22.15 7.62 -0.25
N LYS A 302 21.56 8.72 0.24
CA LYS A 302 21.20 8.88 1.66
C LYS A 302 20.17 7.84 2.09
N TYR A 303 19.17 7.55 1.25
CA TYR A 303 18.13 6.57 1.54
C TYR A 303 18.50 5.14 1.15
N PHE A 304 19.37 4.96 0.15
CA PHE A 304 19.86 3.66 -0.29
C PHE A 304 21.40 3.57 -0.23
N PRO A 305 21.99 3.56 0.99
CA PRO A 305 23.45 3.55 1.13
C PRO A 305 24.11 2.28 0.59
N LYS A 306 23.35 1.19 0.43
CA LYS A 306 23.82 -0.10 -0.11
C LYS A 306 23.22 -0.42 -1.48
N ALA A 307 22.75 0.59 -2.22
CA ALA A 307 22.19 0.38 -3.55
C ALA A 307 23.19 -0.37 -4.47
N PRO A 308 22.77 -1.39 -5.24
CA PRO A 308 23.67 -2.15 -6.11
C PRO A 308 24.40 -1.28 -7.15
N ASP A 309 23.76 -0.19 -7.57
CA ASP A 309 24.25 0.78 -8.54
C ASP A 309 24.98 1.97 -7.90
N ARG A 310 25.26 1.93 -6.58
CA ARG A 310 25.92 3.03 -5.85
C ARG A 310 27.17 3.56 -6.54
N GLY A 311 28.06 2.69 -7.02
CA GLY A 311 29.30 3.11 -7.67
C GLY A 311 29.05 3.93 -8.94
N ILE A 312 28.02 3.56 -9.72
CA ILE A 312 27.59 4.29 -10.91
C ILE A 312 27.08 5.68 -10.52
N ILE A 313 26.26 5.75 -9.47
CA ILE A 313 25.72 7.02 -8.96
C ILE A 313 26.83 7.94 -8.42
N GLU A 314 27.80 7.39 -7.69
CA GLU A 314 28.94 8.16 -7.19
C GLU A 314 29.83 8.69 -8.31
N GLN A 315 29.99 7.94 -9.40
CA GLN A 315 30.69 8.39 -10.60
C GLN A 315 29.92 9.52 -11.28
N ALA A 316 28.61 9.36 -11.51
CA ALA A 316 27.76 10.40 -12.10
C ALA A 316 27.82 11.72 -11.30
N ILE A 317 27.80 11.65 -9.96
CA ILE A 317 27.97 12.81 -9.07
C ILE A 317 29.29 13.55 -9.31
N ARG A 318 30.37 12.87 -9.74
CA ARG A 318 31.67 13.50 -10.02
C ARG A 318 31.74 14.12 -11.41
N GLU A 319 31.01 13.55 -12.36
CA GLU A 319 31.01 13.94 -13.77
C GLU A 319 30.05 15.12 -14.07
N ILE A 320 28.98 15.23 -13.28
CA ILE A 320 28.00 16.35 -13.29
C ILE A 320 28.51 17.55 -12.47
#